data_AF-A0A9P7EYL9-F1
#
_entry.id   AF-A0A9P7EYL9-F1
#
_cell.length_a   1.000
_cell.length_b   1.000
_cell.length_c   1.000
_cell.angle_alpha   90.00
_cell.angle_beta   90.00
_cell.angle_gamma   90.00
#
_symmetry.space_group_name_H-M   'P 1'
#
loop_
_entity.id
_entity.type
_entity.pdbx_description
1 polymer ?
#
loop_
_entity_poly.entity_id
_entity_poly.type
_entity_poly.pdbx_seq_one_letter_code
_entity_poly.pdbx_strand_id
1 'polypeptide(L)'
;MHASFFTARLSCACHHCLSCVCSESVILRDSIVLTFITAKRLGLLPAGCDRNVTVHSGDTCDKISAAHNVSTYQLATVNSKIIDSGCDNLGIGEVLCLGIKGQDCNVTHVLKGGETCHSVADATGVPEKTLLANNPNLGSDCSGVYPGEVLCTAKKIYVTNT
;
A
#
# COMPACT_ATOMS: atom_id res chain seq x y z
N MET A 1 -39.29 -23.49 19.69
CA MET A 1 -38.49 -23.62 18.46
C MET A 1 -39.28 -23.00 17.31
N HIS A 2 -39.03 -21.73 17.00
CA HIS A 2 -39.40 -21.08 15.75
C HIS A 2 -38.49 -19.85 15.63
N ALA A 3 -37.50 -19.93 14.75
CA ALA A 3 -36.66 -18.79 14.40
C ALA A 3 -37.27 -18.14 13.16
N SER A 4 -37.87 -16.97 13.32
CA SER A 4 -38.33 -16.15 12.20
C SER A 4 -37.16 -15.31 11.69
N PHE A 5 -36.69 -15.58 10.47
CA PHE A 5 -35.75 -14.74 9.75
C PHE A 5 -36.47 -13.47 9.28
N PHE A 6 -36.02 -12.30 9.71
CA PHE A 6 -36.40 -11.02 9.10
C PHE A 6 -35.22 -10.46 8.32
N THR A 7 -35.48 -10.13 7.06
CA THR A 7 -34.56 -9.56 6.07
C THR A 7 -33.95 -8.25 6.56
N ALA A 8 -32.62 -8.15 6.57
CA ALA A 8 -31.90 -6.89 6.78
C ALA A 8 -32.20 -5.93 5.60
N ARG A 9 -32.69 -4.72 5.89
CA ARG A 9 -32.72 -3.61 4.92
C ARG A 9 -31.49 -2.75 5.14
N LEU A 10 -30.63 -2.71 4.13
CA LEU A 10 -29.45 -1.85 4.08
C LEU A 10 -29.91 -0.41 3.75
N SER A 11 -29.74 0.52 4.70
CA SER A 11 -29.96 1.95 4.44
C SER A 11 -28.61 2.67 4.55
N CYS A 12 -27.99 3.00 3.42
CA CYS A 12 -26.84 3.91 3.40
C CYS A 12 -27.36 5.34 3.25
N ALA A 13 -26.94 6.24 4.15
CA ALA A 13 -27.18 7.68 4.02
C ALA A 13 -25.87 8.35 3.59
N CYS A 14 -25.87 8.97 2.41
CA CYS A 14 -24.73 9.75 1.93
C CYS A 14 -25.04 11.23 2.21
N HIS A 15 -24.26 11.88 3.08
CA HIS A 15 -24.28 13.34 3.23
C HIS A 15 -23.28 13.96 2.26
N HIS A 16 -23.66 15.10 1.68
CA HIS A 16 -22.89 15.81 0.65
C HIS A 16 -21.45 16.07 1.13
N CYS A 17 -20.51 15.51 0.39
CA CYS A 17 -19.04 15.52 0.55
C CYS A 17 -18.42 14.46 1.50
N LEU A 18 -18.03 13.36 0.85
CA LEU A 18 -16.80 12.57 1.10
C LEU A 18 -16.77 11.50 2.21
N SER A 19 -17.90 10.95 2.63
CA SER A 19 -17.93 9.59 3.20
C SER A 19 -19.34 9.00 3.16
N CYS A 20 -19.46 7.76 2.69
CA CYS A 20 -20.69 6.98 2.83
C CYS A 20 -20.44 6.02 4.00
N VAL A 21 -21.18 6.19 5.10
CA VAL A 21 -21.15 5.27 6.24
C VAL A 21 -22.33 4.32 6.07
N CYS A 22 -22.04 3.03 5.91
CA CYS A 22 -23.07 1.99 5.95
C CYS A 22 -22.93 1.27 7.29
N SER A 23 -23.93 1.46 8.16
CA SER A 23 -24.02 0.79 9.46
C SER A 23 -25.12 -0.28 9.39
N GLU A 24 -24.84 -1.49 9.85
CA GLU A 24 -25.89 -2.48 10.13
C GLU A 24 -26.50 -2.15 11.50
N SER A 25 -27.75 -1.71 11.51
CA SER A 25 -28.47 -1.43 12.76
C SER A 25 -29.11 -2.72 13.30
N VAL A 26 -28.51 -3.34 14.32
CA VAL A 26 -29.20 -4.36 15.13
C VAL A 26 -29.89 -3.63 16.29
N ILE A 27 -31.21 -3.40 16.18
CA ILE A 27 -32.01 -2.84 17.28
C ILE A 27 -32.34 -3.97 18.26
N LEU A 28 -31.54 -4.13 19.32
CA LEU A 28 -31.93 -4.91 20.49
C LEU A 28 -32.50 -3.94 21.54
N ARG A 29 -33.79 -4.12 21.83
CA ARG A 29 -34.52 -3.36 22.84
C ARG A 29 -33.89 -3.56 24.21
N ASP A 30 -33.62 -2.44 24.90
CA ASP A 30 -33.54 -2.30 26.35
C ASP A 30 -32.27 -2.72 27.12
N SER A 31 -31.07 -2.66 26.55
CA SER A 31 -29.84 -2.54 27.36
C SER A 31 -28.72 -1.86 26.58
N ILE A 32 -28.20 -0.75 27.12
CA ILE A 32 -26.99 -0.08 26.63
C ILE A 32 -25.81 -1.01 26.90
N VAL A 33 -25.60 -1.99 26.02
CA VAL A 33 -24.30 -2.61 25.86
C VAL A 33 -23.52 -1.59 25.05
N LEU A 34 -22.54 -0.92 25.68
CA LEU A 34 -21.53 -0.13 24.99
C LEU A 34 -20.66 -1.11 24.19
N THR A 35 -21.22 -1.68 23.12
CA THR A 35 -20.45 -2.39 22.12
C THR A 35 -19.47 -1.39 21.55
N PHE A 36 -18.18 -1.66 21.74
CA PHE A 36 -17.11 -0.96 21.03
C PHE A 36 -17.41 -1.08 19.53
N ILE A 37 -18.04 -0.06 18.95
CA ILE A 37 -18.14 0.07 17.50
C ILE A 37 -16.71 0.31 17.06
N THR A 38 -16.01 -0.77 16.70
CA THR A 38 -14.74 -0.67 16.01
C THR A 38 -15.08 -0.03 14.67
N ALA A 39 -14.89 1.28 14.57
CA ALA A 39 -14.84 1.95 13.29
C ALA A 39 -13.68 1.29 12.52
N LYS A 40 -13.98 0.28 11.69
CA LYS A 40 -13.04 -0.17 10.68
C LYS A 40 -12.73 1.07 9.86
N ARG A 41 -11.50 1.56 9.95
CA ARG A 41 -10.99 2.50 8.96
C ARG A 41 -11.07 1.76 7.64
N LEU A 42 -12.08 2.06 6.83
CA LEU A 42 -12.03 1.73 5.42
C LEU A 42 -10.90 2.61 4.89
N GLY A 43 -9.69 2.05 4.81
CA GLY A 43 -8.53 2.75 4.28
C GLY A 43 -8.89 3.25 2.90
N LEU A 44 -9.13 4.56 2.79
CA LEU A 44 -9.42 5.15 1.50
C LEU A 44 -8.09 5.15 0.75
N LEU A 45 -7.97 4.25 -0.22
CA LEU A 45 -6.78 4.19 -1.07
C LEU A 45 -6.48 5.57 -1.65
N PRO A 46 -5.20 5.89 -1.92
CA PRO A 46 -4.81 7.11 -2.60
C PRO A 46 -5.64 7.34 -3.86
N ALA A 47 -5.97 8.60 -4.13
CA ALA A 47 -6.69 8.96 -5.34
C ALA A 47 -5.91 8.50 -6.57
N GLY A 48 -6.59 7.84 -7.50
CA GLY A 48 -5.95 7.32 -8.71
C GLY A 48 -5.14 6.03 -8.51
N CYS A 49 -5.33 5.31 -7.40
CA CYS A 49 -4.78 3.97 -7.25
C CYS A 49 -5.19 3.07 -8.43
N ASP A 50 -4.22 2.47 -9.10
CA ASP A 50 -4.41 1.66 -10.30
C ASP A 50 -4.41 0.15 -10.00
N ARG A 51 -3.50 -0.26 -9.12
CA ARG A 51 -3.33 -1.63 -8.64
C ARG A 51 -3.22 -1.65 -7.12
N ASN A 52 -3.74 -2.70 -6.50
CA ASN A 52 -3.75 -2.85 -5.05
C ASN A 52 -3.52 -4.31 -4.65
N VAL A 53 -3.21 -4.49 -3.37
CA VAL A 53 -3.03 -5.79 -2.71
C VAL A 53 -3.70 -5.76 -1.34
N THR A 54 -4.13 -6.92 -0.85
CA THR A 54 -4.57 -7.09 0.54
C THR A 54 -3.45 -7.75 1.33
N VAL A 55 -3.11 -7.18 2.48
CA VAL A 55 -2.08 -7.70 3.39
C VAL A 55 -2.55 -9.02 4.01
N HIS A 56 -1.68 -10.03 3.94
CA HIS A 56 -1.85 -11.33 4.55
C HIS A 56 -0.87 -11.53 5.72
N SER A 57 -1.08 -12.62 6.47
CA SER A 57 -0.17 -12.99 7.55
C SER A 57 1.22 -13.32 7.01
N GLY A 58 2.25 -12.69 7.58
CA GLY A 58 3.66 -12.89 7.20
C GLY A 58 4.16 -12.00 6.07
N ASP A 59 3.32 -11.12 5.54
CA ASP A 59 3.70 -10.09 4.58
C ASP A 59 4.61 -9.04 5.23
N THR A 60 5.51 -8.51 4.42
CA THR A 60 6.33 -7.32 4.70
C THR A 60 6.30 -6.44 3.45
N CYS A 61 6.67 -5.16 3.58
CA CYS A 61 6.77 -4.29 2.40
C CYS A 61 7.63 -4.91 1.29
N ASP A 62 8.78 -5.49 1.62
CA ASP A 62 9.68 -6.10 0.64
C ASP A 62 9.09 -7.35 -0.03
N LYS A 63 8.42 -8.22 0.73
CA LYS A 63 7.77 -9.41 0.16
C LYS A 63 6.63 -9.05 -0.77
N ILE A 64 5.80 -8.09 -0.37
CA ILE A 64 4.74 -7.54 -1.22
C ILE A 64 5.36 -6.92 -2.47
N SER A 65 6.40 -6.10 -2.29
CA SER A 65 7.07 -5.40 -3.39
C SER A 65 7.64 -6.38 -4.42
N ALA A 66 8.31 -7.43 -3.95
CA ALA A 66 8.89 -8.46 -4.79
C ALA A 66 7.83 -9.30 -5.50
N ALA A 67 6.72 -9.64 -4.82
CA ALA A 67 5.64 -10.44 -5.39
C ALA A 67 4.82 -9.67 -6.45
N HIS A 68 4.76 -8.34 -6.33
CA HIS A 68 3.87 -7.50 -7.14
C HIS A 68 4.58 -6.52 -8.08
N ASN A 69 5.90 -6.63 -8.22
CA ASN A 69 6.73 -5.76 -9.08
C ASN A 69 6.47 -4.28 -8.82
N VAL A 70 6.57 -3.87 -7.56
CA VAL A 70 6.55 -2.47 -7.13
C VAL A 70 7.83 -2.19 -6.35
N SER A 71 8.43 -1.00 -6.48
CA SER A 71 9.58 -0.67 -5.64
C SER A 71 9.15 -0.47 -4.19
N THR A 72 10.00 -0.88 -3.23
CA THR A 72 9.73 -0.70 -1.80
C THR A 72 9.48 0.79 -1.49
N TYR A 73 10.23 1.69 -2.14
CA TYR A 73 10.02 3.13 -2.06
C TYR A 73 8.64 3.58 -2.53
N GLN A 74 8.19 3.11 -3.71
CA GLN A 74 6.89 3.49 -4.26
C GLN A 74 5.78 3.00 -3.34
N LEU A 75 5.85 1.75 -2.87
CA LEU A 75 4.87 1.18 -1.95
C LEU A 75 4.73 2.01 -0.68
N ALA A 76 5.85 2.33 -0.02
CA ALA A 76 5.86 3.15 1.19
C ALA A 76 5.33 4.57 0.92
N THR A 77 5.79 5.21 -0.16
CA THR A 77 5.43 6.60 -0.49
C THR A 77 3.94 6.75 -0.76
N VAL A 78 3.38 5.87 -1.61
CA VAL A 78 1.99 5.97 -2.02
C VAL A 78 1.03 5.65 -0.87
N ASN A 79 1.47 4.84 0.11
CA ASN A 79 0.68 4.50 1.30
C ASN A 79 1.15 5.23 2.56
N SER A 80 1.91 6.33 2.46
CA SER A 80 2.51 7.07 3.59
C SER A 80 1.51 7.61 4.63
N LYS A 81 0.21 7.62 4.31
CA LYS A 81 -0.86 7.97 5.27
C LYS A 81 -1.21 6.84 6.24
N ILE A 82 -0.82 5.61 5.93
CA ILE A 82 -1.17 4.41 6.69
C ILE A 82 0.05 3.53 7.01
N ILE A 83 1.08 3.49 6.17
CA ILE A 83 2.35 2.82 6.44
C ILE A 83 3.34 3.86 7.00
N ASP A 84 4.05 3.51 8.07
CA ASP A 84 5.13 4.34 8.61
C ASP A 84 6.46 4.11 7.89
N SER A 85 7.51 4.85 8.30
CA SER A 85 8.82 4.74 7.66
C SER A 85 9.50 3.38 7.86
N GLY A 86 9.12 2.62 8.88
CA GLY A 86 9.66 1.29 9.16
C GLY A 86 8.96 0.17 8.40
N CYS A 87 7.73 0.42 7.93
CA CYS A 87 6.83 -0.59 7.39
C CYS A 87 6.68 -1.81 8.31
N ASP A 88 6.62 -1.58 9.62
CA ASP A 88 6.39 -2.60 10.64
C ASP A 88 4.95 -2.59 11.17
N ASN A 89 4.09 -1.72 10.60
CA ASN A 89 2.74 -1.46 11.04
C ASN A 89 1.64 -2.02 10.12
N LEU A 90 1.96 -2.95 9.22
CA LEU A 90 1.00 -3.56 8.29
C LEU A 90 -0.10 -4.34 9.02
N GLY A 91 -1.36 -4.00 8.74
CA GLY A 91 -2.52 -4.71 9.29
C GLY A 91 -3.00 -5.85 8.40
N ILE A 92 -3.21 -7.06 8.93
CA ILE A 92 -3.84 -8.15 8.15
C ILE A 92 -5.22 -7.72 7.66
N GLY A 93 -5.48 -7.88 6.36
CA GLY A 93 -6.69 -7.42 5.69
C GLY A 93 -6.69 -5.95 5.28
N GLU A 94 -5.63 -5.20 5.57
CA GLU A 94 -5.41 -3.85 5.05
C GLU A 94 -5.20 -3.90 3.54
N VAL A 95 -5.79 -2.95 2.81
CA VAL A 95 -5.60 -2.84 1.36
C VAL A 95 -4.58 -1.75 1.10
N LEU A 96 -3.50 -2.12 0.43
CA LEU A 96 -2.41 -1.22 0.05
C LEU A 96 -2.50 -0.91 -1.43
N CYS A 97 -2.19 0.32 -1.79
CA CYS A 97 -2.02 0.70 -3.18
C CYS A 97 -0.61 0.35 -3.67
N LEU A 98 -0.51 -0.36 -4.77
CA LEU A 98 0.78 -0.73 -5.38
C LEU A 98 1.27 0.36 -6.34
N GLY A 99 0.39 1.23 -6.84
CA GLY A 99 0.78 2.35 -7.68
C GLY A 99 -0.38 3.20 -8.18
N ILE A 100 -0.07 4.45 -8.52
CA ILE A 100 -1.03 5.43 -9.03
C ILE A 100 -0.97 5.46 -10.56
N LYS A 101 -2.12 5.65 -11.20
CA LYS A 101 -2.24 5.80 -12.65
C LYS A 101 -1.22 6.80 -13.22
N GLY A 102 -0.38 6.32 -14.14
CA GLY A 102 0.64 7.12 -14.82
C GLY A 102 1.97 7.27 -14.07
N GLN A 103 2.04 6.88 -12.80
CA GLN A 103 3.21 6.99 -11.91
C GLN A 103 3.69 5.63 -11.38
N ASP A 104 3.30 4.56 -12.05
CA ASP A 104 3.49 3.22 -11.54
C ASP A 104 4.64 2.49 -12.26
N CYS A 105 5.76 2.33 -11.55
CA CYS A 105 6.89 1.55 -12.04
C CYS A 105 6.67 0.04 -11.82
N ASN A 106 6.63 -0.72 -12.91
CA ASN A 106 6.47 -2.19 -12.90
C ASN A 106 7.71 -2.96 -13.43
N VAL A 107 8.78 -2.24 -13.73
CA VAL A 107 10.07 -2.84 -14.10
C VAL A 107 10.98 -2.70 -12.89
N THR A 108 11.17 -3.80 -12.16
CA THR A 108 11.81 -3.80 -10.84
C THR A 108 12.95 -4.81 -10.74
N HIS A 109 13.84 -4.59 -9.78
CA HIS A 109 14.90 -5.52 -9.40
C HIS A 109 14.91 -5.72 -7.89
N VAL A 110 14.93 -6.97 -7.44
CA VAL A 110 15.06 -7.32 -6.02
C VAL A 110 16.54 -7.44 -5.68
N LEU A 111 17.03 -6.60 -4.78
CA LEU A 111 18.42 -6.59 -4.36
C LEU A 111 18.81 -7.92 -3.69
N LYS A 112 19.92 -8.49 -4.14
CA LYS A 112 20.54 -9.68 -3.57
C LYS A 112 21.70 -9.29 -2.65
N GLY A 113 22.14 -10.25 -1.83
CA GLY A 113 23.33 -10.07 -1.00
C GLY A 113 24.56 -9.69 -1.81
N GLY A 114 25.18 -8.55 -1.49
CA GLY A 114 26.38 -8.04 -2.15
C GLY A 114 26.13 -7.14 -3.36
N GLU A 115 24.88 -6.93 -3.77
CA GLU A 115 24.56 -5.95 -4.82
C GLU A 115 24.53 -4.52 -4.24
N THR A 116 24.95 -3.57 -5.07
CA THR A 116 24.79 -2.12 -4.85
C THR A 116 23.87 -1.55 -5.91
N CYS A 117 23.27 -0.37 -5.68
CA CYS A 117 22.47 0.28 -6.72
C CYS A 117 23.29 0.62 -7.98
N HIS A 118 24.61 0.87 -7.87
CA HIS A 118 25.51 1.02 -9.02
C HIS A 118 25.57 -0.27 -9.85
N SER A 119 25.82 -1.42 -9.20
CA SER A 119 25.87 -2.71 -9.90
C SER A 119 24.53 -3.09 -10.55
N VAL A 120 23.41 -2.71 -9.92
CA VAL A 120 22.07 -2.90 -10.48
C VAL A 120 21.82 -1.97 -11.67
N ALA A 121 22.28 -0.71 -11.59
CA ALA A 121 22.18 0.24 -12.70
C ALA A 121 22.89 -0.31 -13.95
N ASP A 122 24.12 -0.79 -13.77
CA ASP A 122 24.93 -1.39 -14.84
C ASP A 122 24.27 -2.65 -15.40
N ALA A 123 23.83 -3.57 -14.54
CA ALA A 123 23.25 -4.85 -14.94
C ALA A 123 21.91 -4.70 -15.69
N THR A 124 21.10 -3.71 -15.31
CA THR A 124 19.79 -3.45 -15.94
C THR A 124 19.87 -2.45 -17.09
N GLY A 125 21.02 -1.78 -17.25
CA GLY A 125 21.25 -0.75 -18.26
C GLY A 125 20.40 0.51 -18.07
N VAL A 126 19.94 0.77 -16.85
CA VAL A 126 19.26 2.01 -16.47
C VAL A 126 20.31 3.05 -16.09
N PRO A 127 20.21 4.32 -16.55
CA PRO A 127 21.13 5.35 -16.10
C PRO A 127 21.04 5.51 -14.58
N GLU A 128 22.17 5.58 -13.88
CA GLU A 128 22.19 5.70 -12.42
C GLU A 128 21.36 6.89 -11.92
N LYS A 129 21.45 8.04 -12.58
CA LYS A 129 20.61 9.21 -12.27
C LYS A 129 19.11 8.90 -12.34
N THR A 130 18.68 8.08 -13.31
CA THR A 130 17.29 7.65 -13.43
C THR A 130 16.94 6.65 -12.35
N LEU A 131 17.84 5.72 -12.02
CA LEU A 131 17.65 4.79 -10.91
C LEU A 131 17.46 5.53 -9.58
N LEU A 132 18.33 6.47 -9.26
CA LEU A 132 18.25 7.27 -8.03
C LEU A 132 17.00 8.17 -8.01
N ALA A 133 16.61 8.73 -9.17
CA ALA A 133 15.37 9.50 -9.26
C ALA A 133 14.12 8.64 -9.01
N ASN A 134 14.14 7.37 -9.41
CA ASN A 134 13.06 6.42 -9.18
C ASN A 134 13.08 5.78 -7.78
N ASN A 135 14.22 5.83 -7.09
CA ASN A 135 14.41 5.26 -5.77
C ASN A 135 15.11 6.30 -4.84
N PRO A 136 14.46 7.42 -4.50
CA PRO A 136 15.05 8.50 -3.70
C PRO A 136 15.50 8.09 -2.29
N ASN A 137 14.98 6.98 -1.76
CA ASN A 137 15.39 6.45 -0.46
C ASN A 137 16.85 5.97 -0.42
N LEU A 138 17.47 5.73 -1.58
CA LEU A 138 18.86 5.27 -1.66
C LEU A 138 19.88 6.36 -1.35
N GLY A 139 19.45 7.62 -1.31
CA GLY A 139 20.36 8.77 -1.21
C GLY A 139 21.18 8.97 -2.49
N SER A 140 21.90 10.09 -2.57
CA SER A 140 22.78 10.39 -3.71
C SER A 140 24.06 9.55 -3.74
N ASP A 141 24.38 8.89 -2.64
CA ASP A 141 25.60 8.10 -2.44
C ASP A 141 25.34 6.58 -2.50
N CYS A 142 24.11 6.16 -2.87
CA CYS A 142 23.74 4.75 -2.99
C CYS A 142 23.90 3.93 -1.70
N SER A 143 23.94 4.60 -0.54
CA SER A 143 24.29 3.96 0.74
C SER A 143 23.13 3.22 1.40
N GLY A 144 21.89 3.50 0.99
CA GLY A 144 20.66 3.01 1.64
C GLY A 144 20.20 1.60 1.27
N VAL A 145 20.99 0.82 0.53
CA VAL A 145 20.55 -0.48 -0.01
C VAL A 145 20.67 -1.64 0.99
N TYR A 146 19.73 -2.58 0.93
CA TYR A 146 19.81 -3.85 1.67
C TYR A 146 19.23 -5.03 0.88
N PRO A 147 19.64 -6.28 1.19
CA PRO A 147 19.10 -7.46 0.52
C PRO A 147 17.59 -7.60 0.74
N GLY A 148 16.86 -7.88 -0.33
CA GLY A 148 15.39 -7.99 -0.33
C GLY A 148 14.67 -6.71 -0.74
N GLU A 149 15.32 -5.56 -0.66
CA GLU A 149 14.76 -4.29 -1.12
C GLU A 149 14.48 -4.32 -2.63
N VAL A 150 13.36 -3.75 -3.06
CA VAL A 150 12.96 -3.75 -4.47
C VAL A 150 13.13 -2.37 -5.07
N LEU A 151 13.96 -2.27 -6.11
CA LEU A 151 14.24 -1.03 -6.84
C LEU A 151 13.42 -0.96 -8.13
N CYS A 152 12.92 0.23 -8.46
CA CYS A 152 12.41 0.54 -9.79
C CYS A 152 13.58 0.75 -10.75
N THR A 153 13.71 -0.11 -11.76
CA THR A 153 14.82 -0.11 -12.74
C THR A 153 14.37 0.33 -14.15
N ALA A 154 13.18 0.93 -14.24
CA ALA A 154 12.71 1.50 -15.49
C ALA A 154 13.56 2.68 -15.95
N LYS A 155 13.75 2.79 -17.27
CA LYS A 155 14.44 3.93 -17.92
C LYS A 155 13.61 5.23 -17.90
N LYS A 156 12.30 5.13 -17.68
CA LYS A 156 11.40 6.27 -17.47
C LYS A 156 11.38 6.62 -15.98
N ILE A 157 11.31 7.91 -15.67
CA ILE A 157 11.11 8.40 -14.30
C ILE A 157 9.61 8.36 -13.95
N TYR A 158 9.26 7.77 -12.81
CA TYR A 158 7.89 7.61 -12.32
C TYR A 158 7.60 8.41 -11.04
N VAL A 159 8.62 8.89 -10.33
CA VAL A 159 8.44 9.71 -9.13
C VAL A 159 7.98 11.10 -9.53
N THR A 160 6.82 11.52 -9.02
CA THR A 160 6.41 12.93 -9.08
C THR A 160 6.86 13.63 -7.81
N ASN A 161 7.62 14.72 -7.95
CA ASN A 161 7.73 15.73 -6.90
C ASN A 161 6.32 16.32 -6.69
N THR A 162 5.54 15.75 -5.79
CA THR A 162 4.32 16.38 -5.26
C THR A 162 4.67 17.21 -4.03
#